data_AF-A0A2S5G6T8-F1
#
_entry.id   AF-A0A2S5G6T8-F1
#
_cell.length_a   1.000
_cell.length_b   1.000
_cell.length_c   1.000
_cell.angle_alpha   90.00
_cell.angle_beta   90.00
_cell.angle_gamma   90.00
#
_symmetry.space_group_name_H-M   'P 1'
#
loop_
_entity.id
_entity.type
_entity.pdbx_description
1 polymer ?
#
loop_
_entity_poly.entity_id
_entity_poly.type
_entity_poly.pdbx_seq_one_letter_code
_entity_poly.pdbx_strand_id
1 'polypeptide(L)'
;MKKLFMLGIAFTIILSLSACGGGEKAASYDETKQMVIDLLKTNEGKKAVQEFLSDEEIKKELVLDQDVVKKTIDSKLLSDEGKQFWEKTFKDPAFAEVLAKSMHKQNEELLKGLMQDPDYQAMMLELLKDPSIQEQTLNLLNSQKFREETKKQMIEVMNSPLVQKELQDILLEAAKKIGEGEPSGGTQGGGAGGAGGGDSGTGGADDTGSGGSGEGDGSNGGGA
;
A
#
# COMPACT_ATOMS: atom_id res chain seq x y z
N MET A 1 -47.99 -39.82 84.47
CA MET A 1 -47.10 -38.95 85.29
C MET A 1 -45.85 -38.43 84.56
N LYS A 2 -45.30 -39.11 83.55
CA LYS A 2 -44.14 -38.60 82.78
C LYS A 2 -44.47 -37.45 81.79
N LYS A 3 -45.70 -37.37 81.27
CA LYS A 3 -46.14 -36.31 80.34
C LYS A 3 -46.42 -34.95 81.01
N LEU A 4 -46.79 -34.94 82.30
CA LEU A 4 -46.94 -33.70 83.08
C LEU A 4 -45.58 -33.12 83.48
N PHE A 5 -44.60 -33.98 83.76
CA PHE A 5 -43.24 -33.55 84.10
C PHE A 5 -42.48 -32.98 82.89
N MET A 6 -42.76 -33.48 81.68
CA MET A 6 -42.16 -32.96 80.45
C MET A 6 -42.73 -31.59 80.02
N LEU A 7 -44.02 -31.32 80.31
CA LEU A 7 -44.65 -30.02 80.05
C LEU A 7 -44.12 -28.91 80.98
N GLY A 8 -43.81 -29.25 82.24
CA GLY A 8 -43.24 -28.30 83.21
C GLY A 8 -41.81 -27.85 82.87
N ILE A 9 -40.99 -28.75 82.30
CA ILE A 9 -39.62 -28.44 81.87
C ILE A 9 -39.60 -27.53 80.64
N ALA A 10 -40.51 -27.74 79.68
CA ALA A 10 -40.63 -26.89 78.49
C ALA A 10 -41.09 -25.45 78.83
N PHE A 11 -41.95 -25.28 79.83
CA PHE A 11 -42.41 -23.96 80.28
C PHE A 11 -41.32 -23.18 81.04
N THR A 12 -40.40 -23.88 81.71
CA THR A 12 -39.29 -23.26 82.45
C THR A 12 -38.21 -22.74 81.51
N ILE A 13 -37.97 -23.41 80.38
CA ILE A 13 -36.97 -22.99 79.37
C ILE A 13 -37.41 -21.73 78.60
N ILE A 14 -38.72 -21.58 78.34
CA ILE A 14 -39.27 -20.40 77.67
C ILE A 14 -39.22 -19.16 78.59
N LEU A 15 -39.37 -19.34 79.90
CA LEU A 15 -39.28 -18.23 80.85
C LEU A 15 -37.84 -17.71 81.05
N SER A 16 -36.83 -18.57 80.87
CA SER A 16 -35.41 -18.17 80.99
C SER A 16 -34.85 -17.38 79.81
N LEU A 17 -35.53 -17.37 78.65
CA LEU A 17 -35.11 -16.57 77.48
C LEU A 17 -35.56 -15.10 77.55
N SER A 18 -36.47 -14.74 78.47
CA SER A 18 -36.95 -13.36 78.65
C SER A 18 -36.22 -12.60 79.77
N ALA A 19 -35.19 -13.20 80.35
CA ALA A 19 -34.37 -12.62 81.42
C ALA A 19 -32.92 -12.41 80.97
N CYS A 20 -32.73 -11.85 79.77
CA CYS A 20 -31.52 -11.11 79.43
C CYS A 20 -31.93 -9.65 79.17
N GLY A 21 -32.16 -8.92 80.25
CA GLY A 21 -32.21 -7.47 80.25
C GLY A 21 -30.79 -6.93 80.07
N GLY A 22 -30.31 -6.95 78.84
CA GLY A 22 -29.14 -6.20 78.38
C GLY A 22 -29.57 -5.44 77.14
N GLY A 23 -29.56 -4.11 77.20
CA GLY A 23 -29.91 -3.27 76.07
C GLY A 23 -28.93 -3.44 74.91
N GLU A 24 -29.22 -4.37 74.01
CA GLU A 24 -28.71 -4.31 72.65
C GLU A 24 -29.51 -3.23 71.93
N LYS A 25 -28.95 -2.01 71.90
CA LYS A 25 -29.20 -1.12 70.77
C LYS A 25 -28.92 -1.97 69.53
N ALA A 26 -29.96 -2.27 68.77
CA ALA A 26 -29.79 -2.61 67.36
C ALA A 26 -28.82 -1.57 66.81
N ALA A 27 -27.60 -2.00 66.46
CA ALA A 27 -26.61 -1.13 65.85
C ALA A 27 -27.36 -0.33 64.79
N SER A 28 -27.32 1.01 64.92
CA SER A 28 -28.10 1.84 64.03
C SER A 28 -27.69 1.47 62.61
N TYR A 29 -28.67 1.31 61.71
CA TYR A 29 -28.40 0.93 60.34
C TYR A 29 -27.30 1.82 59.71
N ASP A 30 -27.23 3.08 60.17
CA ASP A 30 -26.19 4.05 59.83
C ASP A 30 -24.79 3.68 60.36
N GLU A 31 -24.66 3.20 61.60
CA GLU A 31 -23.39 2.69 62.13
C GLU A 31 -22.93 1.41 61.42
N THR A 32 -23.84 0.47 61.13
CA THR A 32 -23.49 -0.74 60.37
C THR A 32 -23.12 -0.40 58.93
N LYS A 33 -23.85 0.53 58.29
CA LYS A 33 -23.52 1.04 56.95
C LYS A 33 -22.15 1.71 56.93
N GLN A 34 -21.85 2.56 57.92
CA GLN A 34 -20.58 3.24 58.02
C GLN A 34 -19.44 2.24 58.24
N MET A 35 -19.65 1.23 59.10
CA MET A 35 -18.70 0.13 59.30
C MET A 35 -18.42 -0.66 58.01
N VAL A 36 -19.46 -0.97 57.22
CA VAL A 36 -19.29 -1.65 55.92
C VAL A 36 -18.53 -0.78 54.91
N ILE A 37 -18.84 0.52 54.85
CA ILE A 37 -18.12 1.48 53.99
C ILE A 37 -16.65 1.58 54.40
N ASP A 38 -16.38 1.62 55.70
CA ASP A 38 -15.02 1.73 56.22
C ASP A 38 -14.24 0.43 55.99
N LEU A 39 -14.87 -0.75 56.13
CA LEU A 39 -14.30 -2.05 55.79
C LEU A 39 -13.99 -2.19 54.29
N LEU A 40 -14.83 -1.64 53.40
CA LEU A 40 -14.53 -1.61 51.96
C LEU A 40 -13.37 -0.66 51.62
N LYS A 41 -13.19 0.40 52.42
CA LYS A 41 -12.11 1.38 52.22
C LYS A 41 -10.77 0.95 52.81
N THR A 42 -10.74 0.00 53.74
CA THR A 42 -9.49 -0.53 54.30
C THR A 42 -8.66 -1.23 53.23
N ASN A 43 -7.37 -1.43 53.54
CA ASN A 43 -6.46 -2.12 52.64
C ASN A 43 -6.88 -3.58 52.42
N GLU A 44 -7.44 -4.21 53.45
CA GLU A 44 -8.01 -5.56 53.39
C GLU A 44 -9.24 -5.61 52.49
N GLY A 45 -10.15 -4.64 52.58
CA GLY A 45 -11.32 -4.56 51.70
C GLY A 45 -10.94 -4.34 50.24
N LYS A 46 -10.01 -3.41 49.96
CA LYS A 46 -9.48 -3.20 48.60
C LYS A 46 -8.78 -4.44 48.07
N LYS A 47 -8.00 -5.14 48.90
CA LYS A 47 -7.30 -6.37 48.52
C LYS A 47 -8.28 -7.51 48.23
N ALA A 48 -9.31 -7.68 49.06
CA ALA A 48 -10.36 -8.68 48.84
C ALA A 48 -11.15 -8.41 47.56
N VAL A 49 -11.50 -7.14 47.28
CA VAL A 49 -12.12 -6.75 46.00
C VAL A 49 -11.17 -7.00 44.82
N GLN A 50 -9.88 -6.71 44.97
CA GLN A 50 -8.88 -6.96 43.94
C GLN A 50 -8.68 -8.46 43.67
N GLU A 51 -8.65 -9.30 44.71
CA GLU A 51 -8.59 -10.76 44.59
C GLU A 51 -9.85 -11.31 43.92
N PHE A 52 -11.03 -10.80 44.30
CA PHE A 52 -12.31 -11.15 43.70
C PHE A 52 -12.39 -10.74 42.22
N LEU A 53 -11.95 -9.53 41.87
CA LEU A 53 -11.84 -9.06 40.49
C LEU A 53 -10.70 -9.73 39.72
N SER A 54 -9.80 -10.44 40.39
CA SER A 54 -8.73 -11.20 39.75
C SER A 54 -9.20 -12.58 39.29
N ASP A 55 -10.34 -13.05 39.80
CA ASP A 55 -10.98 -14.30 39.39
C ASP A 55 -11.45 -14.22 37.92
N GLU A 56 -11.07 -15.23 37.14
CA GLU A 56 -11.36 -15.34 35.71
C GLU A 56 -12.86 -15.45 35.41
N GLU A 57 -13.66 -16.07 36.29
CA GLU A 57 -15.11 -16.19 36.08
C GLU A 57 -15.80 -14.85 36.28
N ILE A 58 -15.35 -14.08 37.27
CA ILE A 58 -15.92 -12.76 37.59
C ILE A 58 -15.47 -11.70 36.58
N LYS A 59 -14.21 -11.75 36.11
CA LYS A 59 -13.74 -10.89 35.02
C LYS A 59 -14.57 -11.06 33.75
N LYS A 60 -14.90 -12.31 33.40
CA LYS A 60 -15.75 -12.59 32.24
C LYS A 60 -17.11 -11.94 32.40
N GLU A 61 -17.76 -12.09 33.55
CA GLU A 61 -19.07 -11.48 33.80
C GLU A 61 -19.02 -9.94 33.80
N LEU A 62 -17.95 -9.33 34.32
CA LEU A 62 -17.78 -7.87 34.37
C LEU A 62 -17.45 -7.24 33.01
N VAL A 63 -16.72 -7.96 32.13
CA VAL A 63 -16.33 -7.49 30.79
C VAL A 63 -17.48 -7.59 29.78
N LEU A 64 -18.61 -8.21 30.15
CA LEU A 64 -19.75 -8.46 29.25
C LEU A 64 -20.81 -7.35 29.22
N ASP A 65 -20.55 -6.16 29.78
CA ASP A 65 -21.39 -5.00 29.49
C ASP A 65 -21.19 -4.58 28.02
N GLN A 66 -22.00 -5.17 27.14
CA GLN A 66 -21.91 -4.99 25.70
C GLN A 66 -22.07 -3.53 25.29
N ASP A 67 -22.86 -2.74 26.02
CA ASP A 67 -23.08 -1.33 25.70
C ASP A 67 -21.85 -0.49 26.03
N VAL A 68 -21.20 -0.74 27.18
CA VAL A 68 -19.95 -0.08 27.55
C VAL A 68 -18.81 -0.50 26.62
N VAL A 69 -18.70 -1.80 26.30
CA VAL A 69 -17.68 -2.31 25.37
C VAL A 69 -17.87 -1.71 23.97
N LYS A 70 -19.09 -1.74 23.42
CA LYS A 70 -19.39 -1.17 22.11
C LYS A 70 -19.11 0.32 22.06
N LYS A 71 -19.59 1.07 23.05
CA LYS A 71 -19.35 2.53 23.12
C LYS A 71 -17.86 2.85 23.25
N THR A 72 -17.11 2.03 23.98
CA THR A 72 -15.65 2.19 24.12
C THR A 72 -14.96 1.92 22.80
N ILE A 73 -15.30 0.82 22.11
CA ILE A 73 -14.78 0.48 20.78
C ILE A 73 -15.08 1.60 19.78
N ASP A 74 -16.33 2.04 19.69
CA ASP A 74 -16.73 3.12 18.78
C ASP A 74 -15.96 4.41 19.12
N SER A 75 -15.89 4.77 20.40
CA SER A 75 -15.21 5.99 20.83
C SER A 75 -13.70 5.96 20.62
N LYS A 76 -13.05 4.79 20.68
CA LYS A 76 -11.58 4.67 20.57
C LYS A 76 -11.11 4.32 19.17
N LEU A 77 -11.89 3.56 18.40
CA LEU A 77 -11.56 3.25 17.02
C LEU A 77 -11.88 4.41 16.08
N LEU A 78 -12.96 5.18 16.36
CA LEU A 78 -13.34 6.33 15.54
C LEU A 78 -12.70 7.64 15.99
N SER A 79 -12.02 7.67 17.14
CA SER A 79 -11.28 8.85 17.56
C SER A 79 -10.03 9.09 16.72
N ASP A 80 -9.44 10.27 16.88
CA ASP A 80 -8.20 10.61 16.21
C ASP A 80 -7.03 9.74 16.70
N GLU A 81 -7.05 9.26 17.94
CA GLU A 81 -6.08 8.26 18.41
C GLU A 81 -6.24 6.93 17.68
N GLY A 82 -7.48 6.50 17.41
CA GLY A 82 -7.78 5.30 16.61
C GLY A 82 -7.28 5.44 15.17
N LYS A 83 -7.52 6.59 14.53
CA LYS A 83 -6.96 6.88 13.19
C LYS A 83 -5.45 6.84 13.18
N GLN A 84 -4.78 7.48 14.15
CA GLN A 84 -3.33 7.45 14.27
C GLN A 84 -2.78 6.05 14.53
N PHE A 85 -3.49 5.24 15.32
CA PHE A 85 -3.14 3.83 15.52
C PHE A 85 -3.16 3.10 14.17
N TRP A 86 -4.27 3.19 13.43
CA TRP A 86 -4.37 2.56 12.11
C TRP A 86 -3.30 3.08 11.16
N GLU A 87 -3.08 4.39 11.04
CA GLU A 87 -2.02 4.95 10.19
C GLU A 87 -0.63 4.41 10.52
N LYS A 88 -0.31 4.18 11.79
CA LYS A 88 0.96 3.57 12.20
C LYS A 88 0.99 2.08 11.87
N THR A 89 -0.10 1.37 12.14
CA THR A 89 -0.23 -0.06 11.88
C THR A 89 -0.19 -0.39 10.39
N PHE A 90 -0.81 0.41 9.53
CA PHE A 90 -0.74 0.26 8.07
C PHE A 90 0.66 0.51 7.50
N LYS A 91 1.51 1.27 8.21
CA LYS A 91 2.92 1.50 7.83
C LYS A 91 3.84 0.35 8.25
N ASP A 92 3.39 -0.57 9.10
CA ASP A 92 4.14 -1.76 9.47
C ASP A 92 4.08 -2.78 8.30
N PRO A 93 5.23 -3.14 7.69
CA PRO A 93 5.27 -4.08 6.57
C PRO A 93 4.68 -5.46 6.90
N ALA A 94 4.84 -5.95 8.13
CA ALA A 94 4.32 -7.26 8.51
C ALA A 94 2.78 -7.26 8.53
N PHE A 95 2.19 -6.20 9.09
CA PHE A 95 0.75 -6.01 9.07
C PHE A 95 0.22 -5.77 7.65
N ALA A 96 0.88 -4.90 6.89
CA ALA A 96 0.50 -4.60 5.51
C ALA A 96 0.55 -5.84 4.62
N GLU A 97 1.54 -6.72 4.79
CA GLU A 97 1.63 -7.98 4.05
C GLU A 97 0.45 -8.92 4.35
N VAL A 98 0.13 -9.12 5.63
CA VAL A 98 -1.00 -9.97 6.03
C VAL A 98 -2.32 -9.41 5.50
N LEU A 99 -2.51 -8.09 5.59
CA LEU A 99 -3.71 -7.44 5.08
C LEU A 99 -3.80 -7.51 3.55
N ALA A 100 -2.71 -7.24 2.84
CA ALA A 100 -2.67 -7.36 1.38
C ALA A 100 -2.97 -8.78 0.93
N LYS A 101 -2.42 -9.79 1.60
CA LYS A 101 -2.71 -11.21 1.32
C LYS A 101 -4.18 -11.56 1.58
N SER A 102 -4.77 -11.06 2.66
CA SER A 102 -6.17 -11.35 2.98
C SER A 102 -7.15 -10.68 2.01
N MET A 103 -6.79 -9.50 1.47
CA MET A 103 -7.60 -8.75 0.50
C MET A 103 -7.28 -9.08 -0.96
N HIS A 104 -6.26 -9.90 -1.24
CA HIS A 104 -5.76 -10.12 -2.59
C HIS A 104 -6.86 -10.53 -3.58
N LYS A 105 -7.71 -11.50 -3.20
CA LYS A 105 -8.75 -12.03 -4.08
C LYS A 105 -9.80 -10.97 -4.42
N GLN A 106 -10.30 -10.26 -3.42
CA GLN A 106 -11.31 -9.21 -3.60
C GLN A 106 -10.74 -8.03 -4.39
N ASN A 107 -9.47 -7.69 -4.15
CA ASN A 107 -8.78 -6.65 -4.89
C ASN A 107 -8.57 -7.04 -6.36
N GLU A 108 -8.23 -8.30 -6.65
CA GLU A 108 -8.11 -8.82 -8.00
C GLU A 108 -9.46 -8.81 -8.73
N GLU A 109 -10.54 -9.26 -8.07
CA GLU A 109 -11.91 -9.21 -8.61
C GLU A 109 -12.34 -7.76 -8.89
N LEU A 110 -12.06 -6.84 -7.97
CA LEU A 110 -12.33 -5.41 -8.14
C LEU A 110 -11.57 -4.85 -9.35
N LEU A 111 -10.26 -5.09 -9.44
CA LEU A 111 -9.44 -4.61 -10.57
C LEU A 111 -9.91 -5.19 -11.90
N LYS A 112 -10.28 -6.48 -11.94
CA LYS A 112 -10.87 -7.11 -13.14
C LYS A 112 -12.20 -6.49 -13.53
N GLY A 113 -13.05 -6.17 -12.54
CA GLY A 113 -14.30 -5.46 -12.76
C GLY A 113 -14.06 -4.05 -13.30
N LEU A 114 -13.15 -3.29 -12.69
CA LEU A 114 -12.77 -1.94 -13.12
C LEU A 114 -12.20 -1.93 -14.54
N MET A 115 -11.43 -2.95 -14.96
CA MET A 115 -10.97 -3.01 -16.35
C MET A 115 -12.10 -3.08 -17.39
N GLN A 116 -13.32 -3.49 -16.99
CA GLN A 116 -14.50 -3.51 -17.86
C GLN A 116 -15.33 -2.21 -17.74
N ASP A 117 -15.01 -1.36 -16.78
CA ASP A 117 -15.70 -0.10 -16.54
C ASP A 117 -15.22 0.99 -17.52
N PRO A 118 -16.13 1.73 -18.18
CA PRO A 118 -15.76 2.76 -19.15
C PRO A 118 -14.92 3.89 -18.59
N ASP A 119 -15.17 4.32 -17.35
CA ASP A 119 -14.45 5.45 -16.75
C ASP A 119 -13.02 5.03 -16.39
N TYR A 120 -12.86 3.82 -15.85
CA TYR A 120 -11.53 3.27 -15.59
C TYR A 120 -10.74 3.01 -16.88
N GLN A 121 -11.41 2.54 -17.95
CA GLN A 121 -10.79 2.41 -19.27
C GLN A 121 -10.34 3.77 -19.82
N ALA A 122 -11.13 4.83 -19.64
CA ALA A 122 -10.75 6.17 -20.06
C ALA A 122 -9.49 6.66 -19.34
N MET A 123 -9.42 6.46 -18.02
CA MET A 123 -8.20 6.77 -17.23
C MET A 123 -7.00 5.93 -17.70
N MET A 124 -7.20 4.66 -18.03
CA MET A 124 -6.14 3.80 -18.56
C MET A 124 -5.66 4.26 -19.94
N LEU A 125 -6.56 4.71 -20.82
CA LEU A 125 -6.20 5.27 -22.13
C LEU A 125 -5.43 6.58 -22.00
N GLU A 126 -5.72 7.38 -20.97
CA GLU A 126 -4.92 8.57 -20.66
C GLU A 126 -3.51 8.19 -20.21
N LEU A 127 -3.38 7.18 -19.33
CA LEU A 127 -2.07 6.66 -18.92
C LEU A 127 -1.25 6.13 -20.12
N LEU A 128 -1.88 5.47 -21.08
CA LEU A 128 -1.20 4.99 -22.29
C LEU A 128 -0.67 6.11 -23.20
N LYS A 129 -1.17 7.33 -23.05
CA LYS A 129 -0.66 8.51 -23.77
C LYS A 129 0.57 9.12 -23.10
N ASP A 130 1.02 8.60 -21.97
CA ASP A 130 2.24 9.09 -21.32
C ASP A 130 3.46 8.99 -22.28
N PRO A 131 4.32 10.03 -22.36
CA PRO A 131 5.47 10.05 -23.25
C PRO A 131 6.40 8.84 -23.12
N SER A 132 6.58 8.29 -21.91
CA SER A 132 7.40 7.10 -21.69
C SER A 132 6.81 5.88 -22.39
N ILE A 133 5.48 5.72 -22.36
CA ILE A 133 4.79 4.62 -23.04
C ILE A 133 4.82 4.84 -24.55
N GLN A 134 4.67 6.08 -25.00
CA GLN A 134 4.79 6.42 -26.42
C GLN A 134 6.19 6.07 -26.95
N GLU A 135 7.27 6.41 -26.23
CA GLU A 135 8.64 6.09 -26.64
C GLU A 135 8.86 4.56 -26.72
N GLN A 136 8.39 3.81 -25.72
CA GLN A 136 8.44 2.34 -25.76
C GLN A 136 7.65 1.77 -26.94
N THR A 137 6.49 2.34 -27.24
CA THR A 137 5.67 1.97 -28.39
C THR A 137 6.39 2.27 -29.70
N LEU A 138 7.02 3.45 -29.83
CA LEU A 138 7.82 3.82 -31.01
C LEU A 138 9.03 2.90 -31.19
N ASN A 139 9.69 2.51 -30.10
CA ASN A 139 10.78 1.55 -30.14
C ASN A 139 10.30 0.16 -30.62
N LEU A 140 9.11 -0.27 -30.21
CA LEU A 140 8.50 -1.49 -30.68
C LEU A 140 8.12 -1.41 -32.18
N LEU A 141 7.56 -0.29 -32.64
CA LEU A 141 7.26 -0.06 -34.06
C LEU A 141 8.54 0.01 -34.92
N ASN A 142 9.64 0.49 -34.34
CA ASN A 142 10.94 0.51 -35.01
C ASN A 142 11.70 -0.82 -34.92
N SER A 143 11.17 -1.82 -34.21
CA SER A 143 11.80 -3.13 -34.08
C SER A 143 11.91 -3.84 -35.43
N GLN A 144 12.93 -4.70 -35.58
CA GLN A 144 13.14 -5.45 -36.83
C GLN A 144 11.92 -6.30 -37.21
N LYS A 145 11.28 -6.93 -36.22
CA LYS A 145 10.06 -7.73 -36.44
C LYS A 145 8.91 -6.90 -37.02
N PHE A 146 8.69 -5.70 -36.48
CA PHE A 146 7.63 -4.82 -37.00
C PHE A 146 7.99 -4.29 -38.41
N ARG A 147 9.28 -3.98 -38.65
CA ARG A 147 9.76 -3.58 -39.98
C ARG A 147 9.59 -4.66 -41.03
N GLU A 148 9.80 -5.93 -40.69
CA GLU A 148 9.58 -7.07 -41.61
C GLU A 148 8.11 -7.21 -42.01
N GLU A 149 7.19 -7.18 -41.05
CA GLU A 149 5.75 -7.19 -41.33
C GLU A 149 5.31 -5.95 -42.12
N THR A 150 5.86 -4.77 -41.79
CA THR A 150 5.59 -3.54 -42.53
C THR A 150 6.08 -3.63 -43.97
N LYS A 151 7.28 -4.17 -44.21
CA LYS A 151 7.80 -4.39 -45.57
C LYS A 151 6.90 -5.34 -46.36
N LYS A 152 6.45 -6.44 -45.73
CA LYS A 152 5.55 -7.40 -46.37
C LYS A 152 4.22 -6.76 -46.76
N GLN A 153 3.60 -6.02 -45.84
CA GLN A 153 2.37 -5.27 -46.11
C GLN A 153 2.59 -4.21 -47.21
N MET A 154 3.72 -3.52 -47.20
CA MET A 154 4.04 -2.52 -48.23
C MET A 154 4.20 -3.15 -49.61
N ILE A 155 4.85 -4.32 -49.71
CA ILE A 155 4.94 -5.08 -50.96
C ILE A 155 3.55 -5.54 -51.41
N GLU A 156 2.69 -5.99 -50.51
CA GLU A 156 1.31 -6.39 -50.83
C GLU A 156 0.49 -5.20 -51.37
N VAL A 157 0.59 -4.04 -50.72
CA VAL A 157 -0.06 -2.79 -51.17
C VAL A 157 0.46 -2.36 -52.54
N MET A 158 1.78 -2.40 -52.76
CA MET A 158 2.39 -2.10 -54.07
C MET A 158 1.96 -3.08 -55.17
N ASN A 159 1.67 -4.33 -54.81
CA ASN A 159 1.16 -5.34 -55.74
C ASN A 159 -0.35 -5.25 -55.97
N SER A 160 -1.05 -4.33 -55.28
CA SER A 160 -2.47 -4.13 -55.52
C SER A 160 -2.70 -3.51 -56.90
N PRO A 161 -3.72 -3.96 -57.67
CA PRO A 161 -3.99 -3.43 -59.01
C PRO A 161 -4.21 -1.91 -59.05
N LEU A 162 -4.74 -1.34 -57.97
CA LEU A 162 -5.00 0.09 -57.85
C LEU A 162 -3.68 0.88 -57.77
N VAL A 163 -2.77 0.45 -56.88
CA VAL A 163 -1.46 1.10 -56.71
C VAL A 163 -0.57 0.85 -57.93
N GLN A 164 -0.61 -0.35 -58.52
CA GLN A 164 0.14 -0.63 -59.76
C GLN A 164 -0.30 0.27 -60.92
N LYS A 165 -1.61 0.54 -61.03
CA LYS A 165 -2.15 1.45 -62.04
C LYS A 165 -1.72 2.89 -61.78
N GLU A 166 -1.83 3.35 -60.54
CA GLU A 166 -1.41 4.71 -60.16
C GLU A 166 0.10 4.90 -60.35
N LEU A 167 0.91 3.87 -60.06
CA LEU A 167 2.34 3.87 -60.33
C LEU A 167 2.62 3.91 -61.84
N GLN A 168 1.87 3.18 -62.67
CA GLN A 168 1.98 3.25 -64.13
C GLN A 168 1.59 4.64 -64.65
N ASP A 169 0.51 5.23 -64.15
CA ASP A 169 0.06 6.57 -64.54
C ASP A 169 1.10 7.64 -64.18
N ILE A 170 1.71 7.56 -62.98
CA ILE A 170 2.82 8.43 -62.55
C ILE A 170 4.03 8.26 -63.47
N LEU A 171 4.40 7.02 -63.82
CA LEU A 171 5.53 6.74 -64.72
C LEU A 171 5.28 7.29 -66.14
N LEU A 172 4.04 7.17 -66.63
CA LEU A 172 3.64 7.72 -67.93
C LEU A 172 3.66 9.25 -67.91
N GLU A 173 3.22 9.89 -66.83
CA GLU A 173 3.29 11.35 -66.67
C GLU A 173 4.73 11.85 -66.58
N ALA A 174 5.59 11.16 -65.83
CA ALA A 174 7.02 11.47 -65.75
C ALA A 174 7.71 11.33 -67.12
N ALA A 175 7.39 10.26 -67.87
CA ALA A 175 7.90 10.06 -69.23
C ALA A 175 7.42 11.16 -70.20
N LYS A 176 6.17 11.61 -70.08
CA LYS A 176 5.66 12.76 -70.85
C LYS A 176 6.40 14.05 -70.50
N LYS A 177 6.64 14.34 -69.21
CA LYS A 177 7.42 15.53 -68.79
C LYS A 177 8.86 15.51 -69.31
N ILE A 178 9.49 14.34 -69.37
CA ILE A 178 10.83 14.18 -69.96
C ILE A 178 10.78 14.32 -71.49
N GLY A 179 9.73 13.82 -72.15
CA GLY A 179 9.53 13.89 -73.60
C GLY A 179 9.06 15.27 -74.11
N GLU A 180 8.40 16.06 -73.26
CA GLU A 180 7.90 17.41 -73.58
C GLU A 180 8.95 18.50 -73.41
N GLY A 181 10.16 18.17 -72.92
CA GLY A 181 11.35 19.02 -73.01
C GLY A 181 11.25 20.37 -72.30
N GLU A 182 11.84 20.46 -71.11
CA GLU A 182 12.53 21.71 -70.77
C GLU A 182 13.84 21.79 -71.57
N PRO A 183 14.11 22.88 -72.30
CA PRO A 183 15.44 23.19 -72.79
C PRO A 183 16.23 23.94 -71.70
N SER A 184 17.25 23.29 -71.15
CA SER A 184 18.44 23.94 -70.59
C SER A 184 19.53 22.87 -70.57
N GLY A 185 20.41 22.78 -71.56
CA GLY A 185 21.42 23.78 -71.87
C GLY A 185 22.77 23.15 -71.54
N GLY A 186 23.45 22.61 -72.55
CA GLY A 186 24.75 21.97 -72.37
C GLY A 186 25.85 22.96 -71.99
N THR A 187 26.86 22.46 -71.27
CA THR A 187 28.24 22.91 -71.45
C THR A 187 29.15 21.70 -71.36
N GLN A 188 29.84 21.51 -72.48
CA GLN A 188 30.91 20.59 -72.76
C GLN A 188 32.19 21.02 -72.03
N GLY A 189 32.95 20.07 -71.50
CA GLY A 189 34.24 20.34 -70.88
C GLY A 189 35.01 19.08 -70.53
N GLY A 190 35.40 18.30 -71.56
CA GLY A 190 36.45 17.31 -71.42
C GLY A 190 37.81 18.01 -71.29
N GLY A 191 38.56 17.66 -70.25
CA GLY A 191 39.92 18.12 -70.02
C GLY A 191 40.67 17.13 -69.13
N ALA A 192 41.57 16.38 -69.75
CA ALA A 192 42.50 15.48 -69.09
C ALA A 192 43.64 16.25 -68.39
N GLY A 193 44.21 15.63 -67.35
CA GLY A 193 45.60 15.86 -66.93
C GLY A 193 45.78 16.73 -65.69
N GLY A 194 46.37 16.16 -64.64
CA GLY A 194 46.83 16.92 -63.48
C GLY A 194 47.17 16.05 -62.27
N ALA A 195 48.16 15.18 -62.41
CA ALA A 195 48.92 14.68 -61.26
C ALA A 195 49.85 15.78 -60.73
N GLY A 196 49.92 15.92 -59.41
CA GLY A 196 50.85 16.75 -58.64
C GLY A 196 50.37 16.79 -57.20
N GLY A 197 50.96 16.02 -56.27
CA GLY A 197 52.13 16.46 -55.51
C GLY A 197 51.65 17.47 -54.46
N GLY A 198 51.44 17.11 -53.19
CA GLY A 198 52.47 16.65 -52.26
C GLY A 198 53.20 17.86 -51.70
N ASP A 199 52.97 18.18 -50.42
CA ASP A 199 53.91 18.76 -49.42
C ASP A 199 53.08 19.35 -48.25
N SER A 200 53.15 18.74 -47.07
CA SER A 200 53.79 19.21 -45.82
C SER A 200 52.75 19.82 -44.87
N GLY A 201 52.66 19.47 -43.59
CA GLY A 201 53.70 18.99 -42.69
C GLY A 201 54.12 20.15 -41.80
N THR A 202 53.51 20.25 -40.60
CA THR A 202 53.97 20.92 -39.36
C THR A 202 52.76 20.94 -38.41
N GLY A 203 52.79 20.50 -37.15
CA GLY A 203 53.89 20.33 -36.20
C GLY A 203 53.72 21.34 -35.05
N GLY A 204 53.58 20.86 -33.81
CA GLY A 204 53.56 21.64 -32.55
C GLY A 204 52.16 21.72 -31.94
N ALA A 205 51.78 21.07 -30.83
CA ALA A 205 52.45 20.83 -29.54
C ALA A 205 52.86 22.12 -28.80
N ASP A 206 52.04 22.50 -27.81
CA ASP A 206 52.39 22.94 -26.44
C ASP A 206 51.09 23.38 -25.76
N ASP A 207 50.63 22.71 -24.71
CA ASP A 207 51.09 22.80 -23.31
C ASP A 207 50.59 24.05 -22.57
N THR A 208 49.93 23.77 -21.45
CA THR A 208 49.51 24.59 -20.29
C THR A 208 48.23 23.91 -19.76
N GLY A 209 48.20 23.23 -18.62
CA GLY A 209 49.03 23.33 -17.43
C GLY A 209 48.21 23.94 -16.30
N SER A 210 47.44 23.11 -15.59
CA SER A 210 47.04 23.28 -14.18
C SER A 210 46.30 22.00 -13.80
N GLY A 211 46.90 21.05 -13.05
CA GLY A 211 47.21 21.18 -11.62
C GLY A 211 45.93 20.80 -10.85
N GLY A 212 45.83 19.70 -10.11
CA GLY A 212 46.81 18.93 -9.37
C GLY A 212 46.28 18.75 -7.94
N SER A 213 46.66 17.62 -7.32
CA SER A 213 46.39 17.18 -5.93
C SER A 213 45.00 16.57 -5.64
N GLY A 214 44.90 15.41 -5.01
CA GLY A 214 45.93 14.52 -4.47
C GLY A 214 45.30 13.45 -3.57
N GLU A 215 45.87 12.25 -3.65
CA GLU A 215 46.00 11.18 -2.64
C GLU A 215 44.81 10.78 -1.75
N GLY A 216 44.41 9.51 -1.61
CA GLY A 216 45.12 8.26 -1.85
C GLY A 216 45.80 7.77 -0.57
N ASP A 217 45.20 6.79 0.10
CA ASP A 217 45.84 5.73 0.90
C ASP A 217 44.71 4.71 1.22
N GLY A 218 44.81 3.40 1.05
CA GLY A 218 45.95 2.50 1.03
C GLY A 218 45.76 1.42 2.12
N SER A 219 46.23 0.20 1.87
CA SER A 219 46.26 -0.96 2.77
C SER A 219 44.98 -1.83 2.79
N ASN A 220 44.91 -3.01 2.16
CA ASN A 220 45.68 -4.27 2.28
C ASN A 220 45.29 -5.16 3.48
N GLY A 221 45.14 -6.46 3.19
CA GLY A 221 44.89 -7.55 4.13
C GLY A 221 43.59 -8.29 3.79
N GLY A 222 43.53 -9.53 3.31
CA GLY A 222 44.48 -10.63 3.38
C GLY A 222 43.96 -11.73 4.31
N GLY A 223 43.43 -12.80 3.72
CA GLY A 223 43.42 -14.17 4.27
C GLY A 223 42.36 -14.55 5.32
N ALA A 224 41.43 -15.42 4.92
CA ALA A 224 41.21 -16.78 5.44
C ALA A 224 39.93 -17.36 4.83
#